data_AF-A0A8T4AQA4-F1
#
_entry.id   AF-A0A8T4AQA4-F1
#
_cell.length_a   1.000
_cell.length_b   1.000
_cell.length_c   1.000
_cell.angle_alpha   90.00
_cell.angle_beta   90.00
_cell.angle_gamma   90.00
#
_symmetry.space_group_name_H-M   'P 1'
#
loop_
_entity.id
_entity.type
_entity.pdbx_description
1 polymer ?
#
loop_
_entity_poly.entity_id
_entity_poly.type
_entity_poly.pdbx_seq_one_letter_code
_entity_poly.pdbx_strand_id
1 'polypeptide(L)' 'DYIEMFYNPKRKHARNGMLSPVEFEKQQKWKQQGV' A
#
# COMPACT_ATOMS: atom_id res chain seq x y z
N ASP A 1 1.83 7.62 6.93
CA ASP A 1 1.26 8.25 5.73
C ASP A 1 0.50 7.29 4.82
N TYR A 2 -0.55 6.64 5.31
CA TYR A 2 -1.45 5.84 4.46
C TYR A 2 -2.16 6.74 3.42
N ILE A 3 -2.65 7.90 3.86
CA ILE A 3 -3.35 8.87 3.00
C ILE A 3 -2.41 9.43 1.92
N GLU A 4 -1.18 9.82 2.28
CA GLU A 4 -0.23 10.30 1.25
C GLU A 4 0.23 9.18 0.31
N MET A 5 0.15 7.92 0.77
CA MET A 5 0.49 6.75 -0.05
C MET A 5 -0.47 6.48 -1.22
N PHE A 6 -1.64 7.13 -1.23
CA PHE A 6 -2.64 6.92 -2.28
C PHE A 6 -3.11 8.21 -2.92
N TYR A 7 -3.03 9.34 -2.21
CA TYR A 7 -3.60 10.61 -2.67
C TYR A 7 -2.57 11.71 -2.95
N ASN A 8 -1.27 11.47 -2.72
CA ASN A 8 -0.24 12.46 -3.03
C ASN A 8 0.46 12.13 -4.38
N PRO A 9 0.10 12.80 -5.48
CA PRO A 9 0.69 12.52 -6.80
C PRO A 9 2.19 12.85 -6.89
N LYS A 10 2.73 13.68 -5.97
CA LYS A 10 4.17 14.00 -5.90
C LYS A 10 5.01 12.86 -5.34
N ARG A 11 4.43 11.97 -4.53
CA ARG A 11 5.12 10.77 -4.00
C ARG A 11 4.85 9.61 -4.96
N LYS A 12 5.75 9.35 -5.91
CA LYS A 12 5.65 8.17 -6.78
C LYS A 12 5.80 6.89 -5.95
N HIS A 13 4.77 6.06 -5.95
CA HIS A 13 4.68 4.83 -5.17
C HIS A 13 5.32 3.64 -5.86
N ALA A 14 6.65 3.70 -6.05
CA ALA A 14 7.39 2.53 -6.52
C ALA A 14 7.34 1.37 -5.51
N ARG A 15 7.17 1.66 -4.21
CA ARG A 15 7.24 0.68 -3.12
C ARG A 15 5.92 -0.06 -2.83
N ASN A 16 4.79 0.45 -3.31
CA ASN A 16 3.46 -0.09 -3.01
C ASN A 16 2.98 -1.06 -4.10
N GLY A 17 3.80 -1.29 -5.13
CA GLY A 17 3.47 -2.15 -6.26
C GLY A 17 2.32 -1.63 -7.13
N MET A 18 2.05 -0.32 -7.10
CA MET A 18 0.89 0.30 -7.76
C MET A 18 -0.47 -0.29 -7.33
N LEU A 19 -0.52 -0.88 -6.13
CA LEU A 19 -1.77 -1.42 -5.57
C LEU A 19 -2.71 -0.29 -5.14
N SER A 20 -4.01 -0.54 -5.24
CA SER A 20 -5.02 0.31 -4.60
C SER A 20 -4.94 0.20 -3.06
N PRO A 21 -5.52 1.17 -2.31
CA PRO A 21 -5.50 1.13 -0.83
C PRO A 21 -6.01 -0.21 -0.26
N VAL A 22 -7.08 -0.72 -0.85
CA VAL A 22 -7.74 -1.96 -0.42
C VAL A 22 -6.86 -3.18 -0.69
N GLU A 23 -6.22 -3.24 -1.85
CA GLU A 23 -5.34 -4.37 -2.21
C GLU A 23 -4.05 -4.36 -1.38
N PHE A 24 -3.50 -3.18 -1.10
CA PHE A 24 -2.35 -3.03 -0.23
C PHE A 24 -2.65 -3.55 1.18
N GLU A 25 -3.81 -3.21 1.75
CA GLU A 25 -4.23 -3.76 3.06
C GLU A 25 -4.38 -5.27 3.04
N LYS A 26 -5.00 -5.84 2.00
CA LYS A 26 -5.14 -7.29 1.88
C LYS A 26 -3.77 -7.97 1.86
N GLN A 27 -2.83 -7.46 1.06
CA GLN A 27 -1.48 -8.01 0.98
C GLN A 27 -0.74 -7.89 2.32
N GLN A 28 -0.84 -6.75 3.02
CA GLN A 28 -0.22 -6.58 4.33
C GLN A 28 -0.81 -7.53 5.37
N LYS A 29 -2.13 -7.71 5.38
CA LYS A 29 -2.81 -8.68 6.25
C LYS A 29 -2.33 -10.10 5.99
N TRP A 30 -2.11 -10.48 4.73
CA TRP A 30 -1.60 -11.81 4.38
C TRP A 30 -0.14 -12.00 4.82
N LYS A 31 0.71 -10.98 4.66
CA LYS A 31 2.10 -11.00 5.14
C LYS A 31 2.19 -11.11 6.67
N GLN A 32 1.30 -10.44 7.40
CA GLN A 32 1.27 -10.48 8.86
C GLN A 32 0.78 -11.82 9.43
N GLN A 33 -0.05 -12.55 8.68
CA GLN A 33 -0.54 -13.87 9.10
C GLN A 33 0.47 -15.01 8.88
N GLY A 34 1.56 -14.77 8.14
CA GLY A 34 2.58 -15.76 7.85
C GLY A 34 3.81 -15.71 8.77
N VAL A 35 3.70 -15.09 9.95
CA VAL A 35 4.78 -14.97 10.96
C VAL A 35 4.40 -15.73 12.22
#